data_AF-A0A965EZ28-F1
#
_entry.id   AF-A0A965EZ28-F1
#
_cell.length_a   1.000
_cell.length_b   1.000
_cell.length_c   1.000
_cell.angle_alpha   90.00
_cell.angle_beta   90.00
_cell.angle_gamma   90.00
#
_symmetry.space_group_name_H-M   'P 1'
#
loop_
_entity.id
_entity.type
_entity.pdbx_description
1 polymer ?
#
loop_
_entity_poly.entity_id
_entity_poly.type
_entity_poly.pdbx_seq_one_letter_code
_entity_poly.pdbx_strand_id
1 'polypeptide(L)'
;VGQLLSTLPATPITDFLGGSLWLVRRSLTSLGSVVRTWAPAVCACAGAVDGASGSLRAVLGTASNGDVIRFAPNLWRATLALTEGELDINASVRIEGTGQTLDADGLSRIMVLDQPGSSISLSGLTFADGSAPGDPARATAGGAILAEGVTVEICGSSFIGNQAVSAGPAAAGANFVQFGLGGAIAAIRSAVSITDSVFKGNRTAGGDNITDQQASSALGGAIYAEDTEVVLLRSQFIDNSAIGGSGVVPIEDFPTSDGGRAAGGAIYSSAGALSVTEVDFRRNSVTGGNGLDGSESNPYGNEVGAGGNAFGGAVWIEGRGAASGTTVPLDLQQVIFRS
;
A
#
# COMPACT_ATOMS: atom_id res chain seq x y z
N VAL A 1 -45.69 26.94 -21.33
CA VAL A 1 -44.93 26.05 -20.44
C VAL A 1 -43.85 25.39 -21.26
N GLY A 2 -42.80 26.14 -21.53
CA GLY A 2 -41.72 25.84 -22.46
C GLY A 2 -40.61 26.84 -22.18
N GLN A 3 -39.38 26.37 -22.27
CA GLN A 3 -38.12 27.04 -21.89
C GLN A 3 -37.93 27.28 -20.38
N LEU A 4 -37.14 26.42 -19.74
CA LEU A 4 -36.14 26.71 -18.69
C LEU A 4 -35.73 25.38 -18.01
N LEU A 5 -35.01 24.52 -18.74
CA LEU A 5 -34.34 23.34 -18.16
C LEU A 5 -32.91 23.14 -18.67
N SER A 6 -32.37 24.10 -19.45
CA SER A 6 -31.03 24.02 -20.04
C SER A 6 -29.95 24.78 -19.24
N THR A 7 -30.21 25.17 -17.99
CA THR A 7 -29.27 25.98 -17.18
C THR A 7 -28.95 25.38 -15.81
N LEU A 8 -29.27 24.11 -15.55
CA LEU A 8 -28.76 23.45 -14.35
C LEU A 8 -27.36 22.87 -14.62
N PRO A 9 -26.36 23.16 -13.78
CA PRO A 9 -24.99 22.69 -13.98
C PRO A 9 -24.94 21.15 -13.90
N ALA A 10 -24.09 20.54 -14.73
CA ALA A 10 -23.87 19.10 -14.79
C ALA A 10 -23.08 18.54 -13.59
N THR A 11 -22.68 19.40 -12.64
CA THR A 11 -21.98 19.03 -11.42
C THR A 11 -22.90 19.21 -10.21
N PRO A 12 -22.89 18.26 -9.25
CA PRO A 12 -23.67 18.41 -8.03
C PRO A 12 -23.17 19.61 -7.23
N ILE A 13 -24.10 20.51 -6.88
CA ILE A 13 -23.86 21.56 -5.90
C ILE A 13 -23.75 20.86 -4.54
N THR A 14 -22.53 20.79 -3.99
CA THR A 14 -22.30 20.47 -2.59
C THR A 14 -22.62 21.71 -1.76
N ASP A 15 -23.85 21.85 -1.29
CA ASP A 15 -24.15 22.82 -0.25
C ASP A 15 -24.25 22.11 1.09
N PHE A 16 -23.41 22.58 2.01
CA PHE A 16 -23.30 22.14 3.39
C PHE A 16 -24.59 22.53 4.12
N LEU A 17 -25.41 21.57 4.55
CA LEU A 17 -26.24 21.61 5.75
C LEU A 17 -26.91 20.24 5.93
N GLY A 18 -26.80 19.67 7.13
CA GLY A 18 -27.21 18.30 7.45
C GLY A 18 -28.66 17.99 7.11
N GLY A 19 -28.86 17.05 6.19
CA GLY A 19 -30.16 16.49 5.82
C GLY A 19 -30.14 15.97 4.39
N SER A 20 -30.11 14.66 4.21
CA SER A 20 -30.05 14.00 2.89
C SER A 20 -31.28 14.34 2.04
N LEU A 21 -31.12 15.24 1.05
CA LEU A 21 -32.13 15.52 0.03
C LEU A 21 -31.85 14.65 -1.21
N TRP A 22 -32.66 13.61 -1.43
CA TRP A 22 -32.52 12.70 -2.56
C TRP A 22 -33.28 13.23 -3.79
N LEU A 23 -32.55 13.58 -4.86
CA LEU A 23 -33.15 13.84 -6.17
C LEU A 23 -33.19 12.54 -6.98
N VAL A 24 -34.39 11.98 -7.19
CA VAL A 24 -34.61 10.80 -8.04
C VAL A 24 -34.89 11.24 -9.48
N ARG A 25 -34.04 10.83 -10.43
CA ARG A 25 -34.31 11.00 -11.87
C ARG A 25 -35.30 9.92 -12.32
N ARG A 26 -36.57 10.27 -12.54
CA ARG A 26 -37.55 9.35 -13.16
C ARG A 26 -37.40 9.40 -14.68
N SER A 27 -36.89 8.32 -15.26
CA SER A 27 -37.12 7.99 -16.68
C SER A 27 -38.35 7.08 -16.75
N LEU A 28 -39.44 7.58 -17.35
CA LEU A 28 -40.63 6.78 -17.63
C LEU A 28 -40.47 6.15 -19.02
N THR A 29 -40.26 4.83 -19.08
CA THR A 29 -40.54 4.03 -20.27
C THR A 29 -41.64 3.01 -19.95
N SER A 30 -42.50 2.75 -20.93
CA SER A 30 -43.84 2.17 -20.75
C SER A 30 -43.92 0.66 -20.56
N LEU A 31 -42.88 -0.01 -20.05
CA LEU A 31 -42.88 -1.45 -19.79
C LEU A 31 -42.06 -1.76 -18.53
N GLY A 32 -42.74 -1.96 -17.40
CA GLY A 32 -42.15 -2.49 -16.16
C GLY A 32 -41.09 -1.61 -15.52
N SER A 33 -41.50 -0.76 -14.58
CA SER A 33 -40.57 0.07 -13.80
C SER A 33 -39.72 -0.80 -12.87
N VAL A 34 -38.46 -1.06 -13.24
CA VAL A 34 -37.41 -1.36 -12.25
C VAL A 34 -36.95 -0.02 -11.69
N VAL A 35 -37.37 0.30 -10.47
CA VAL A 35 -36.77 1.41 -9.72
C VAL A 35 -35.37 0.96 -9.30
N ARG A 36 -34.35 1.28 -10.08
CA ARG A 36 -32.97 1.22 -9.60
C ARG A 36 -32.71 2.46 -8.76
N THR A 37 -32.93 2.36 -7.46
CA THR A 37 -32.41 3.34 -6.50
C THR A 37 -30.89 3.19 -6.47
N TRP A 38 -30.15 4.19 -6.96
CA TRP A 38 -28.70 4.30 -6.72
C TRP A 38 -28.48 4.86 -5.31
N ALA A 39 -28.91 4.10 -4.31
CA ALA A 39 -28.52 4.33 -2.93
C ALA A 39 -27.31 3.43 -2.63
N PRO A 40 -26.38 3.86 -1.76
CA PRO A 40 -25.36 2.99 -1.21
C PRO A 40 -25.96 1.64 -0.81
N ALA A 41 -25.52 0.55 -1.45
CA ALA A 41 -25.97 -0.77 -1.06
C ALA A 41 -25.18 -1.22 0.16
N VAL A 42 -25.87 -1.84 1.12
CA VAL A 42 -25.20 -2.62 2.16
C VAL A 42 -25.04 -4.03 1.60
N CYS A 43 -23.82 -4.36 1.21
CA CYS A 43 -23.46 -5.66 0.67
C CYS A 43 -22.96 -6.55 1.82
N ALA A 44 -23.44 -7.79 1.89
CA ALA A 44 -23.05 -8.73 2.92
C ALA A 44 -22.05 -9.76 2.36
N CYS A 45 -20.84 -9.79 2.93
CA CYS A 45 -19.93 -10.93 2.81
C CYS A 45 -20.45 -12.04 3.73
N ALA A 46 -20.92 -13.14 3.16
CA ALA A 46 -21.61 -14.22 3.86
C ALA A 46 -20.77 -15.51 3.95
N GLY A 47 -19.75 -15.64 3.09
CA GLY A 47 -18.90 -16.84 2.99
C GLY A 47 -17.43 -16.53 3.22
N ALA A 48 -16.72 -17.50 3.80
CA ALA A 48 -15.28 -17.39 4.06
C ALA A 48 -14.40 -17.92 2.92
N VAL A 49 -14.98 -18.70 2.00
CA VAL A 49 -14.25 -19.37 0.92
C VAL A 49 -13.99 -18.38 -0.20
N ASP A 50 -12.73 -18.13 -0.53
CA ASP A 50 -12.34 -17.23 -1.62
C ASP A 50 -12.90 -17.72 -2.97
N GLY A 51 -13.27 -16.77 -3.84
CA GLY A 51 -13.88 -17.03 -5.15
C GLY A 51 -15.33 -17.54 -5.12
N ALA A 52 -15.79 -18.11 -4.00
CA ALA A 52 -17.15 -18.60 -3.88
C ALA A 52 -18.19 -17.45 -3.86
N SER A 53 -19.43 -17.77 -4.24
CA SER A 53 -20.53 -16.80 -4.13
C SER A 53 -20.71 -16.33 -2.69
N GLY A 54 -20.85 -15.02 -2.49
CA GLY A 54 -20.97 -14.40 -1.16
C GLY A 54 -19.66 -14.24 -0.41
N SER A 55 -18.51 -14.57 -1.01
CA SER A 55 -17.18 -14.22 -0.51
C SER A 55 -16.89 -12.72 -0.63
N LEU A 56 -15.85 -12.25 0.06
CA LEU A 56 -15.42 -10.85 -0.06
C LEU A 56 -15.05 -10.50 -1.52
N ARG A 57 -14.32 -11.39 -2.22
CA ARG A 57 -13.96 -11.21 -3.63
C ARG A 57 -15.19 -11.09 -4.52
N ALA A 58 -16.16 -12.00 -4.36
CA ALA A 58 -17.38 -11.97 -5.16
C ALA A 58 -18.20 -10.69 -4.91
N VAL A 59 -18.27 -10.23 -3.66
CA VAL A 59 -18.95 -8.99 -3.30
C VAL A 59 -18.24 -7.79 -3.92
N LEU A 60 -16.92 -7.70 -3.80
CA LEU A 60 -16.12 -6.62 -4.39
C LEU A 60 -16.24 -6.56 -5.92
N GLY A 61 -16.26 -7.71 -6.60
CA GLY A 61 -16.43 -7.78 -8.06
C GLY A 61 -17.77 -7.24 -8.57
N THR A 62 -18.75 -7.01 -7.69
CA THR A 62 -20.06 -6.44 -8.03
C THR A 62 -20.35 -5.11 -7.33
N ALA A 63 -19.42 -4.63 -6.50
CA ALA A 63 -19.60 -3.43 -5.72
C ALA A 63 -19.60 -2.18 -6.61
N SER A 64 -20.42 -1.20 -6.23
CA SER A 64 -20.54 0.10 -6.87
C SER A 64 -20.05 1.22 -5.95
N ASN A 65 -19.74 2.37 -6.54
CA ASN A 65 -19.32 3.55 -5.79
C ASN A 65 -20.35 3.92 -4.71
N GLY A 66 -19.87 4.00 -3.47
CA GLY A 66 -20.65 4.32 -2.27
C GLY A 66 -21.06 3.10 -1.46
N ASP A 67 -20.88 1.87 -1.96
CA ASP A 67 -21.32 0.65 -1.25
C ASP A 67 -20.59 0.45 0.08
N VAL A 68 -21.31 -0.16 1.02
CA VAL A 68 -20.80 -0.55 2.34
C VAL A 68 -20.83 -2.07 2.43
N ILE A 69 -19.65 -2.67 2.55
CA ILE A 69 -19.46 -4.11 2.69
C ILE A 69 -19.35 -4.44 4.17
N ARG A 70 -20.21 -5.34 4.64
CA ARG A 70 -20.24 -5.86 6.02
C ARG A 70 -20.09 -7.37 6.02
N PHE A 71 -19.47 -7.90 7.06
CA PHE A 71 -19.37 -9.33 7.26
C PHE A 71 -20.59 -9.85 8.02
N ALA A 72 -21.13 -10.98 7.56
CA ALA A 72 -22.21 -11.67 8.23
C ALA A 72 -21.75 -12.16 9.63
N PRO A 73 -22.67 -12.29 10.62
CA PRO A 73 -22.29 -12.62 11.99
C PRO A 73 -21.49 -13.92 12.15
N ASN A 74 -21.68 -14.89 11.26
CA ASN A 74 -20.92 -16.15 11.22
C ASN A 74 -19.44 -15.97 10.84
N LEU A 75 -19.05 -14.80 10.33
CA LEU A 75 -17.68 -14.46 9.97
C LEU A 75 -16.99 -13.61 11.04
N TRP A 76 -17.59 -13.39 12.21
CA TRP A 76 -16.98 -12.62 13.30
C TRP A 76 -15.57 -13.16 13.62
N ARG A 77 -14.54 -12.33 13.42
CA ARG A 77 -13.12 -12.72 13.59
C ARG A 77 -12.67 -13.93 12.79
N ALA A 78 -13.38 -14.26 11.71
CA ALA A 78 -12.98 -15.35 10.84
C ALA A 78 -11.73 -14.98 10.03
N THR A 79 -10.90 -16.00 9.75
CA THR A 79 -9.87 -15.89 8.73
C THR A 79 -10.47 -16.18 7.36
N LEU A 80 -10.22 -15.27 6.42
CA LEU A 80 -10.57 -15.33 5.02
C LEU A 80 -9.26 -15.55 4.25
N ALA A 81 -8.95 -16.81 3.97
CA ALA A 81 -7.77 -17.17 3.20
C ALA A 81 -7.95 -16.77 1.74
N LEU A 82 -7.04 -15.97 1.19
CA LEU A 82 -7.08 -15.45 -0.17
C LEU A 82 -6.32 -16.41 -1.09
N THR A 83 -7.02 -17.42 -1.61
CA THR A 83 -6.43 -18.47 -2.44
C THR A 83 -6.45 -18.14 -3.94
N GLU A 84 -7.19 -17.12 -4.36
CA GLU A 84 -7.33 -16.71 -5.76
C GLU A 84 -6.56 -15.43 -6.11
N GLY A 85 -5.62 -15.02 -5.24
CA GLY A 85 -4.73 -13.89 -5.48
C GLY A 85 -5.21 -12.56 -4.90
N GLU A 86 -4.83 -11.45 -5.53
CA GLU A 86 -5.06 -10.09 -5.01
C GLU A 86 -6.54 -9.66 -5.13
N LEU A 87 -7.05 -8.87 -4.19
CA LEU A 87 -8.38 -8.27 -4.27
C LEU A 87 -8.34 -6.92 -5.00
N ASP A 88 -8.88 -6.86 -6.20
CA ASP A 88 -9.00 -5.62 -6.97
C ASP A 88 -10.16 -4.77 -6.45
N ILE A 89 -9.88 -3.52 -6.06
CA ILE A 89 -10.91 -2.57 -5.63
C ILE A 89 -11.14 -1.54 -6.73
N ASN A 90 -12.17 -1.79 -7.53
CA ASN A 90 -12.50 -0.97 -8.70
C ASN A 90 -13.57 0.11 -8.46
N ALA A 91 -14.00 0.28 -7.21
CA ALA A 91 -15.05 1.21 -6.82
C ALA A 91 -14.73 1.87 -5.47
N SER A 92 -15.26 3.07 -5.24
CA SER A 92 -15.17 3.71 -3.94
C SER A 92 -16.08 2.98 -2.94
N VAL A 93 -15.53 2.26 -1.98
CA VAL A 93 -16.30 1.41 -1.05
C VAL A 93 -15.85 1.60 0.39
N ARG A 94 -16.73 1.26 1.33
CA ARG A 94 -16.38 1.10 2.74
C ARG A 94 -16.46 -0.38 3.11
N ILE A 95 -15.42 -0.90 3.75
CA ILE A 95 -15.39 -2.25 4.31
C ILE A 95 -15.38 -2.15 5.83
N GLU A 96 -16.48 -2.60 6.44
CA GLU A 96 -16.70 -2.59 7.88
C GLU A 96 -16.46 -4.00 8.46
N GLY A 97 -15.23 -4.21 8.88
CA GLY A 97 -14.78 -5.41 9.56
C GLY A 97 -15.27 -5.50 10.99
N THR A 98 -15.41 -6.73 11.45
CA THR A 98 -15.66 -7.11 12.84
C THR A 98 -14.52 -7.98 13.40
N GLY A 99 -13.31 -7.75 12.89
CA GLY A 99 -12.08 -8.44 13.26
C GLY A 99 -11.64 -9.54 12.31
N GLN A 100 -12.15 -9.58 11.07
CA GLN A 100 -11.74 -10.58 10.07
C GLN A 100 -10.25 -10.46 9.76
N THR A 101 -9.62 -11.61 9.52
CA THR A 101 -8.26 -11.67 8.97
C THR A 101 -8.34 -11.95 7.49
N LEU A 102 -7.83 -11.05 6.66
CA LEU A 102 -7.55 -11.27 5.25
C LEU A 102 -6.12 -11.80 5.17
N ASP A 103 -6.00 -13.10 4.90
CA ASP A 103 -4.75 -13.83 4.98
C ASP A 103 -4.35 -14.32 3.59
N ALA A 104 -3.23 -13.86 3.07
CA ALA A 104 -2.75 -14.26 1.75
C ALA A 104 -1.74 -15.42 1.79
N ASP A 105 -1.37 -15.95 2.97
CA ASP A 105 -0.44 -17.08 3.15
C ASP A 105 0.90 -16.91 2.42
N GLY A 106 1.35 -15.66 2.22
CA GLY A 106 2.54 -15.31 1.45
C GLY A 106 2.42 -15.55 -0.05
N LEU A 107 1.24 -15.89 -0.57
CA LEU A 107 1.02 -16.28 -1.97
C LEU A 107 0.75 -15.10 -2.89
N SER A 108 0.19 -14.01 -2.37
CA SER A 108 -0.13 -12.81 -3.15
C SER A 108 -0.16 -11.56 -2.28
N ARG A 109 -0.26 -10.41 -2.94
CA ARG A 109 -0.73 -9.20 -2.29
C ARG A 109 -2.16 -9.39 -1.81
N ILE A 110 -2.58 -8.62 -0.80
CA ILE A 110 -3.96 -8.67 -0.33
C ILE A 110 -4.89 -7.81 -1.20
N MET A 111 -4.53 -6.55 -1.48
CA MET A 111 -5.38 -5.59 -2.20
C MET A 111 -4.62 -4.68 -3.15
N VAL A 112 -5.27 -4.34 -4.27
CA VAL A 112 -4.83 -3.32 -5.23
C VAL A 112 -5.88 -2.22 -5.34
N LEU A 113 -5.43 -0.98 -5.17
CA LEU A 113 -6.21 0.25 -5.22
C LEU A 113 -5.59 1.18 -6.27
N ASP A 114 -5.88 0.96 -7.55
CA ASP A 114 -5.21 1.68 -8.65
C ASP A 114 -6.16 2.52 -9.51
N GLN A 115 -7.41 2.72 -9.06
CA GLN A 115 -8.40 3.56 -9.74
C GLN A 115 -8.26 5.02 -9.31
N PRO A 116 -7.66 5.92 -10.11
CA PRO A 116 -7.31 7.25 -9.64
C PRO A 116 -8.56 8.06 -9.26
N GLY A 117 -8.50 8.73 -8.11
CA GLY A 117 -9.60 9.51 -7.55
C GLY A 117 -10.68 8.70 -6.83
N SER A 118 -10.54 7.37 -6.77
CA SER A 118 -11.38 6.52 -5.92
C SER A 118 -11.00 6.66 -4.43
N SER A 119 -11.93 6.24 -3.56
CA SER A 119 -11.76 6.31 -2.12
C SER A 119 -12.20 5.02 -1.44
N ILE A 120 -11.38 4.51 -0.53
CA ILE A 120 -11.69 3.32 0.26
C ILE A 120 -11.58 3.62 1.74
N SER A 121 -12.49 3.07 2.53
CA SER A 121 -12.45 3.10 3.98
C SER A 121 -12.46 1.68 4.52
N LEU A 122 -11.44 1.33 5.30
CA LEU A 122 -11.14 0.00 5.82
C LEU A 122 -11.16 0.07 7.35
N SER A 123 -12.02 -0.71 7.98
CA SER A 123 -12.13 -0.68 9.44
C SER A 123 -12.21 -2.06 10.07
N GLY A 124 -11.54 -2.26 11.22
CA GLY A 124 -11.68 -3.49 12.00
C GLY A 124 -11.20 -4.75 11.29
N LEU A 125 -10.16 -4.66 10.47
CA LEU A 125 -9.60 -5.78 9.70
C LEU A 125 -8.18 -6.10 10.13
N THR A 126 -7.77 -7.36 9.93
CA THR A 126 -6.36 -7.77 9.96
C THR A 126 -5.92 -8.13 8.54
N PHE A 127 -4.84 -7.54 8.07
CA PHE A 127 -4.15 -7.85 6.82
C PHE A 127 -2.91 -8.65 7.18
N ALA A 128 -2.93 -9.95 6.86
CA ALA A 128 -1.91 -10.89 7.29
C ALA A 128 -1.21 -11.53 6.09
N ASP A 129 0.11 -11.67 6.22
CA ASP A 129 0.95 -12.51 5.36
C ASP A 129 0.80 -12.18 3.87
N GLY A 130 0.52 -10.91 3.54
CA GLY A 130 0.53 -10.42 2.17
C GLY A 130 1.94 -10.37 1.59
N SER A 131 2.14 -10.82 0.36
CA SER A 131 3.43 -10.79 -0.33
C SER A 131 3.30 -10.12 -1.69
N ALA A 132 3.93 -8.96 -1.86
CA ALA A 132 3.88 -8.24 -3.13
C ALA A 132 4.54 -9.06 -4.25
N PRO A 133 3.88 -9.26 -5.40
CA PRO A 133 4.53 -9.86 -6.56
C PRO A 133 5.61 -8.91 -7.09
N GLY A 134 6.69 -9.49 -7.60
CA GLY A 134 7.64 -8.73 -8.41
C GLY A 134 7.03 -8.36 -9.75
N ASP A 135 6.63 -7.10 -9.92
CA ASP A 135 6.20 -6.51 -11.20
C ASP A 135 7.27 -5.58 -11.82
N PRO A 136 7.90 -5.95 -12.96
CA PRO A 136 8.90 -5.12 -13.64
C PRO A 136 8.47 -3.66 -13.89
N ALA A 137 7.17 -3.38 -14.00
CA ALA A 137 6.62 -2.04 -14.21
C ALA A 137 6.32 -1.28 -12.90
N ARG A 138 6.04 -1.98 -11.79
CA ARG A 138 5.51 -1.38 -10.54
C ARG A 138 6.39 -1.61 -9.30
N ALA A 139 7.58 -2.17 -9.48
CA ALA A 139 8.44 -2.64 -8.39
C ALA A 139 7.78 -3.74 -7.53
N THR A 140 8.49 -4.27 -6.53
CA THR A 140 7.87 -5.13 -5.52
C THR A 140 7.31 -4.20 -4.45
N ALA A 141 6.02 -3.88 -4.53
CA ALA A 141 5.42 -2.80 -3.75
C ALA A 141 4.21 -3.27 -2.93
N GLY A 142 4.12 -2.95 -1.64
CA GLY A 142 2.88 -2.99 -0.86
C GLY A 142 2.33 -4.40 -0.64
N GLY A 143 2.95 -5.22 0.21
CA GLY A 143 2.56 -6.63 0.43
C GLY A 143 1.11 -6.84 0.87
N ALA A 144 0.55 -5.92 1.66
CA ALA A 144 -0.89 -5.90 1.92
C ALA A 144 -1.62 -5.05 0.87
N ILE A 145 -1.27 -3.77 0.75
CA ILE A 145 -2.01 -2.80 -0.05
C ILE A 145 -1.05 -2.04 -0.97
N LEU A 146 -1.40 -1.97 -2.25
CA LEU A 146 -0.89 -0.95 -3.14
C LEU A 146 -1.95 0.09 -3.45
N ALA A 147 -1.59 1.35 -3.25
CA ALA A 147 -2.44 2.51 -3.44
C ALA A 147 -1.79 3.47 -4.45
N GLU A 148 -2.43 3.67 -5.59
CA GLU A 148 -1.95 4.56 -6.66
C GLU A 148 -3.01 5.59 -7.03
N GLY A 149 -2.79 6.86 -6.68
CA GLY A 149 -3.73 7.93 -7.03
C GLY A 149 -5.05 7.89 -6.26
N VAL A 150 -5.11 7.24 -5.09
CA VAL A 150 -6.37 6.99 -4.34
C VAL A 150 -6.37 7.65 -2.97
N THR A 151 -7.55 7.72 -2.35
CA THR A 151 -7.70 8.06 -0.93
C THR A 151 -7.99 6.81 -0.10
N VAL A 152 -7.16 6.54 0.90
CA VAL A 152 -7.27 5.37 1.78
C VAL A 152 -7.47 5.83 3.23
N GLU A 153 -8.57 5.39 3.84
CA GLU A 153 -8.83 5.56 5.27
C GLU A 153 -8.77 4.21 5.96
N ILE A 154 -7.96 4.09 7.01
CA ILE A 154 -7.78 2.88 7.80
C ILE A 154 -8.05 3.21 9.27
N CYS A 155 -8.92 2.45 9.90
CA CYS A 155 -9.29 2.62 11.31
C CYS A 155 -9.33 1.28 12.04
N GLY A 156 -8.72 1.20 13.23
CA GLY A 156 -8.87 0.02 14.10
C GLY A 156 -8.38 -1.28 13.46
N SER A 157 -7.37 -1.22 12.58
CA SER A 157 -6.94 -2.36 11.76
C SER A 157 -5.50 -2.78 12.07
N SER A 158 -5.13 -4.00 11.68
CA SER A 158 -3.79 -4.56 11.90
C SER A 158 -3.15 -5.02 10.61
N PHE A 159 -1.86 -4.74 10.40
CA PHE A 159 -1.04 -5.20 9.28
C PHE A 159 0.10 -6.03 9.85
N ILE A 160 0.06 -7.34 9.64
CA ILE A 160 0.93 -8.30 10.30
C ILE A 160 1.67 -9.15 9.26
N GLY A 161 3.00 -9.20 9.36
CA GLY A 161 3.81 -10.13 8.57
C GLY A 161 3.79 -9.87 7.05
N ASN A 162 3.33 -8.70 6.61
CA ASN A 162 3.26 -8.40 5.18
C ASN A 162 4.65 -8.06 4.64
N GLN A 163 4.92 -8.48 3.41
CA GLN A 163 6.23 -8.38 2.82
C GLN A 163 6.25 -7.88 1.38
N ALA A 164 7.29 -7.11 1.07
CA ALA A 164 7.66 -6.67 -0.26
C ALA A 164 9.14 -7.04 -0.49
N VAL A 165 9.38 -8.30 -0.87
CA VAL A 165 10.73 -8.87 -1.05
C VAL A 165 10.98 -9.03 -2.54
N SER A 166 11.82 -8.16 -3.10
CA SER A 166 12.19 -8.30 -4.50
C SER A 166 13.16 -9.47 -4.69
N ALA A 167 12.90 -10.30 -5.69
CA ALA A 167 13.70 -11.48 -6.01
C ALA A 167 13.98 -11.62 -7.52
N GLY A 168 13.72 -10.59 -8.32
CA GLY A 168 13.71 -10.70 -9.78
C GLY A 168 14.46 -9.58 -10.52
N PRO A 169 14.90 -9.85 -11.77
CA PRO A 169 15.42 -8.83 -12.67
C PRO A 169 14.41 -7.70 -12.83
N ALA A 170 14.91 -6.47 -12.95
CA ALA A 170 14.05 -5.35 -13.35
C ALA A 170 13.75 -5.40 -14.86
N ALA A 171 13.04 -4.39 -15.37
CA ALA A 171 12.82 -4.24 -16.81
C ALA A 171 14.14 -4.22 -17.60
N ALA A 172 14.12 -4.72 -18.84
CA ALA A 172 15.29 -4.76 -19.71
C ALA A 172 15.92 -3.35 -19.86
N GLY A 173 17.23 -3.24 -19.63
CA GLY A 173 17.98 -1.99 -19.67
C GLY A 173 17.96 -1.16 -18.39
N ALA A 174 17.37 -1.66 -17.29
CA ALA A 174 17.53 -1.05 -15.98
C ALA A 174 18.90 -1.37 -15.39
N ASN A 175 19.50 -0.40 -14.69
CA ASN A 175 20.82 -0.54 -14.04
C ASN A 175 20.77 -1.28 -12.68
N PHE A 176 19.57 -1.42 -12.12
CA PHE A 176 19.33 -2.03 -10.81
C PHE A 176 18.25 -3.10 -10.96
N VAL A 177 18.34 -4.15 -10.16
CA VAL A 177 17.20 -5.04 -9.91
C VAL A 177 16.04 -4.25 -9.28
N GLN A 178 14.89 -4.92 -9.20
CA GLN A 178 13.66 -4.29 -8.80
C GLN A 178 13.68 -3.86 -7.32
N PHE A 179 13.13 -2.69 -7.01
CA PHE A 179 13.07 -2.15 -5.65
C PHE A 179 12.04 -2.88 -4.77
N GLY A 180 12.32 -2.95 -3.47
CA GLY A 180 11.32 -3.28 -2.45
C GLY A 180 10.72 -2.00 -1.87
N LEU A 181 9.40 -1.86 -1.89
CA LEU A 181 8.68 -0.68 -1.43
C LEU A 181 7.53 -1.08 -0.49
N GLY A 182 7.58 -0.69 0.78
CA GLY A 182 6.43 -0.81 1.69
C GLY A 182 5.97 -2.25 1.95
N GLY A 183 6.46 -2.90 3.01
CA GLY A 183 6.12 -4.30 3.30
C GLY A 183 4.62 -4.52 3.51
N ALA A 184 3.95 -3.56 4.14
CA ALA A 184 2.49 -3.54 4.26
C ALA A 184 1.85 -2.68 3.17
N ILE A 185 2.15 -1.38 3.14
CA ILE A 185 1.48 -0.42 2.27
C ILE A 185 2.51 0.29 1.39
N ALA A 186 2.29 0.28 0.08
CA ALA A 186 2.94 1.20 -0.84
C ALA A 186 1.90 2.18 -1.37
N ALA A 187 2.12 3.48 -1.13
CA ALA A 187 1.22 4.54 -1.52
C ALA A 187 1.95 5.56 -2.39
N ILE A 188 1.43 5.79 -3.60
CA ILE A 188 2.02 6.68 -4.59
C ILE A 188 0.95 7.67 -5.03
N ARG A 189 1.27 8.98 -4.99
CA ARG A 189 0.37 10.07 -5.39
C ARG A 189 -1.02 9.97 -4.72
N SER A 190 -1.05 9.54 -3.46
CA SER A 190 -2.27 9.16 -2.73
C SER A 190 -2.48 10.03 -1.49
N ALA A 191 -3.61 9.83 -0.81
CA ALA A 191 -3.85 10.34 0.55
C ALA A 191 -4.17 9.17 1.47
N VAL A 192 -3.42 9.01 2.56
CA VAL A 192 -3.54 7.87 3.48
C VAL A 192 -3.74 8.38 4.91
N SER A 193 -4.88 8.04 5.50
CA SER A 193 -5.20 8.31 6.91
C SER A 193 -5.28 7.01 7.69
N ILE A 194 -4.49 6.86 8.73
CA ILE A 194 -4.41 5.67 9.57
C ILE A 194 -4.65 6.06 11.03
N THR A 195 -5.66 5.45 11.63
CA THR A 195 -6.09 5.72 13.00
C THR A 195 -6.21 4.42 13.79
N ASP A 196 -5.81 4.45 15.06
CA ASP A 196 -6.04 3.36 16.02
C ASP A 196 -5.58 1.97 15.50
N SER A 197 -4.47 1.93 14.75
CA SER A 197 -4.04 0.75 13.99
C SER A 197 -2.65 0.24 14.38
N VAL A 198 -2.34 -1.00 13.99
CA VAL A 198 -1.07 -1.67 14.32
C VAL A 198 -0.39 -2.19 13.07
N PHE A 199 0.90 -1.87 12.90
CA PHE A 199 1.79 -2.41 11.86
C PHE A 199 2.88 -3.21 12.55
N LYS A 200 2.83 -4.54 12.43
CA LYS A 200 3.73 -5.44 13.13
C LYS A 200 4.46 -6.41 12.20
N GLY A 201 5.78 -6.43 12.29
CA GLY A 201 6.59 -7.44 11.61
C GLY A 201 6.52 -7.36 10.08
N ASN A 202 6.21 -6.19 9.53
CA ASN A 202 6.19 -6.01 8.08
C ASN A 202 7.61 -5.78 7.57
N ARG A 203 7.91 -6.32 6.39
CA ARG A 203 9.28 -6.38 5.87
C ARG A 203 9.36 -5.95 4.41
N THR A 204 10.36 -5.13 4.12
CA THR A 204 10.74 -4.80 2.75
C THR A 204 12.16 -5.26 2.49
N ALA A 205 12.42 -5.87 1.35
CA ALA A 205 13.76 -6.22 0.91
C ALA A 205 14.01 -5.85 -0.55
N GLY A 206 15.15 -5.22 -0.79
CA GLY A 206 15.65 -4.96 -2.14
C GLY A 206 16.17 -6.26 -2.75
N GLY A 207 16.15 -6.32 -4.08
CA GLY A 207 16.69 -7.45 -4.83
C GLY A 207 18.21 -7.47 -4.78
N ASP A 208 18.77 -8.66 -4.66
CA ASP A 208 20.20 -8.89 -4.83
C ASP A 208 20.62 -8.64 -6.27
N ASN A 209 21.86 -8.21 -6.48
CA ASN A 209 22.37 -7.93 -7.81
C ASN A 209 22.36 -9.19 -8.71
N ILE A 210 22.34 -8.96 -10.02
CA ILE A 210 22.53 -10.00 -11.04
C ILE A 210 23.63 -9.56 -12.00
N THR A 211 23.98 -10.42 -12.96
CA THR A 211 25.16 -10.25 -13.85
C THR A 211 25.21 -8.95 -14.65
N ASP A 212 24.08 -8.27 -14.83
CA ASP A 212 23.94 -7.01 -15.58
C ASP A 212 23.22 -5.90 -14.78
N GLN A 213 22.84 -6.13 -13.51
CA GLN A 213 22.12 -5.14 -12.70
C GLN A 213 22.60 -5.11 -11.25
N GLN A 214 22.78 -3.91 -10.70
CA GLN A 214 23.14 -3.67 -9.29
C GLN A 214 22.04 -4.07 -8.32
N ALA A 215 22.42 -4.35 -7.07
CA ALA A 215 21.45 -4.61 -6.00
C ALA A 215 20.58 -3.38 -5.71
N SER A 216 19.33 -3.59 -5.33
CA SER A 216 18.33 -2.52 -5.24
C SER A 216 17.99 -2.14 -3.80
N SER A 217 17.26 -1.01 -3.69
CA SER A 217 16.92 -0.47 -2.37
C SER A 217 15.67 -1.10 -1.76
N ALA A 218 15.62 -1.09 -0.43
CA ALA A 218 14.41 -1.34 0.36
C ALA A 218 13.94 -0.09 1.08
N LEU A 219 12.73 0.38 0.78
CA LEU A 219 12.20 1.62 1.30
C LEU A 219 10.89 1.36 2.06
N GLY A 220 10.85 1.74 3.34
CA GLY A 220 9.65 1.63 4.17
C GLY A 220 9.35 0.18 4.55
N GLY A 221 9.80 -0.29 5.71
CA GLY A 221 9.55 -1.68 6.11
C GLY A 221 8.07 -2.00 6.30
N ALA A 222 7.27 -1.03 6.75
CA ALA A 222 5.81 -1.11 6.76
C ALA A 222 5.19 -0.26 5.65
N ILE A 223 5.48 1.04 5.63
CA ILE A 223 4.84 2.00 4.73
C ILE A 223 5.89 2.67 3.85
N TYR A 224 5.67 2.60 2.54
CA TYR A 224 6.32 3.46 1.55
C TYR A 224 5.30 4.49 1.06
N ALA A 225 5.68 5.76 1.09
CA ALA A 225 4.85 6.88 0.63
C ALA A 225 5.66 7.78 -0.30
N GLU A 226 5.23 7.89 -1.56
CA GLU A 226 5.81 8.80 -2.56
C GLU A 226 4.75 9.79 -3.03
N ASP A 227 5.05 11.08 -3.01
CA ASP A 227 4.11 12.15 -3.38
C ASP A 227 2.74 12.00 -2.70
N THR A 228 2.75 11.49 -1.47
CA THR A 228 1.57 11.03 -0.75
C THR A 228 1.46 11.76 0.59
N GLU A 229 0.26 12.24 0.91
CA GLU A 229 -0.05 12.74 2.25
C GLU A 229 -0.34 11.55 3.18
N VAL A 230 0.38 11.47 4.29
CA VAL A 230 0.18 10.43 5.30
C VAL A 230 -0.15 11.07 6.65
N VAL A 231 -1.30 10.71 7.20
CA VAL A 231 -1.75 11.11 8.54
C VAL A 231 -1.84 9.88 9.42
N LEU A 232 -1.11 9.88 10.53
CA LEU A 232 -1.08 8.79 11.50
C LEU A 232 -1.55 9.29 12.85
N LEU A 233 -2.50 8.57 13.46
CA LEU A 233 -3.04 8.89 14.77
C LEU A 233 -3.20 7.65 15.63
N ARG A 234 -2.75 7.68 16.89
CA ARG A 234 -2.97 6.61 17.89
C ARG A 234 -2.60 5.21 17.41
N SER A 235 -1.49 5.10 16.67
CA SER A 235 -1.12 3.85 15.99
C SER A 235 0.22 3.31 16.49
N GLN A 236 0.53 2.06 16.17
CA GLN A 236 1.76 1.40 16.61
C GLN A 236 2.50 0.77 15.44
N PHE A 237 3.82 0.98 15.36
CA PHE A 237 4.71 0.37 14.39
C PHE A 237 5.77 -0.45 15.13
N ILE A 238 5.68 -1.76 15.04
CA ILE A 238 6.46 -2.70 15.86
C ILE A 238 7.20 -3.68 14.96
N ASP A 239 8.50 -3.88 15.16
CA ASP A 239 9.28 -4.93 14.47
C ASP A 239 9.28 -4.83 12.94
N ASN A 240 9.06 -3.64 12.37
CA ASN A 240 9.11 -3.49 10.92
C ASN A 240 10.57 -3.34 10.47
N SER A 241 10.89 -3.85 9.28
CA SER A 241 12.27 -3.88 8.78
C SER A 241 12.40 -3.55 7.30
N ALA A 242 13.44 -2.79 6.96
CA ALA A 242 13.88 -2.57 5.58
C ALA A 242 15.30 -3.11 5.39
N ILE A 243 15.51 -3.95 4.38
CA ILE A 243 16.79 -4.64 4.12
C ILE A 243 17.22 -4.43 2.66
N GLY A 244 18.33 -3.74 2.42
CA GLY A 244 18.84 -3.52 1.06
C GLY A 244 19.32 -4.83 0.45
N GLY A 245 19.20 -4.96 -0.87
CA GLY A 245 19.71 -6.15 -1.59
C GLY A 245 21.23 -6.23 -1.56
N SER A 246 21.80 -7.42 -1.66
CA SER A 246 23.25 -7.63 -1.61
C SER A 246 23.89 -7.75 -2.99
N GLY A 247 25.15 -7.32 -3.09
CA GLY A 247 26.06 -7.71 -4.16
C GLY A 247 26.54 -9.14 -3.94
N VAL A 248 25.95 -10.08 -4.66
CA VAL A 248 26.19 -11.53 -4.59
C VAL A 248 26.89 -12.09 -5.82
N VAL A 249 26.91 -11.38 -6.96
CA VAL A 249 27.63 -11.80 -8.17
C VAL A 249 28.50 -10.67 -8.76
N PRO A 250 29.56 -10.97 -9.51
CA PRO A 250 30.24 -10.00 -10.36
C PRO A 250 29.34 -9.47 -11.49
N ILE A 251 29.56 -8.24 -11.97
CA ILE A 251 28.79 -7.60 -13.04
C ILE A 251 29.69 -7.30 -14.24
N GLU A 252 29.31 -7.77 -15.43
CA GLU A 252 30.17 -7.69 -16.63
C GLU A 252 30.39 -6.24 -17.12
N ASP A 253 29.37 -5.39 -16.98
CA ASP A 253 29.33 -4.03 -17.54
C ASP A 253 29.60 -2.91 -16.51
N PHE A 254 29.66 -3.23 -15.21
CA PHE A 254 29.84 -2.24 -14.12
C PHE A 254 30.98 -2.64 -13.19
N PRO A 255 31.90 -1.71 -12.84
CA PRO A 255 33.10 -2.06 -12.08
C PRO A 255 32.89 -2.27 -10.56
N THR A 256 31.65 -2.32 -10.07
CA THR A 256 31.34 -2.56 -8.64
C THR A 256 30.08 -3.40 -8.51
N SER A 257 29.96 -4.20 -7.44
CA SER A 257 28.74 -4.94 -7.08
C SER A 257 28.28 -4.48 -5.71
N ASP A 258 27.74 -3.26 -5.67
CA ASP A 258 27.42 -2.57 -4.42
C ASP A 258 26.15 -3.12 -3.78
N GLY A 259 26.11 -3.08 -2.45
CA GLY A 259 24.91 -3.36 -1.69
C GLY A 259 23.87 -2.25 -1.84
N GLY A 260 22.60 -2.64 -1.93
CA GLY A 260 21.45 -1.76 -2.01
C GLY A 260 21.21 -0.98 -0.72
N ARG A 261 20.69 0.24 -0.85
CA ARG A 261 20.29 1.11 0.27
C ARG A 261 19.07 0.53 1.00
N ALA A 262 18.98 0.78 2.30
CA ALA A 262 17.74 0.62 3.04
C ALA A 262 17.36 1.91 3.78
N ALA A 263 16.06 2.23 3.82
CA ALA A 263 15.59 3.42 4.50
C ALA A 263 14.19 3.26 5.12
N GLY A 264 14.00 3.79 6.33
CA GLY A 264 12.71 3.84 7.00
C GLY A 264 12.22 2.46 7.44
N GLY A 265 12.73 1.93 8.55
CA GLY A 265 12.39 0.56 8.97
C GLY A 265 10.90 0.35 9.25
N ALA A 266 10.19 1.40 9.63
CA ALA A 266 8.73 1.45 9.58
C ALA A 266 8.23 2.24 8.37
N ILE A 267 8.64 3.50 8.24
CA ILE A 267 8.05 4.44 7.28
C ILE A 267 9.14 5.10 6.46
N TYR A 268 8.95 5.06 5.15
CA TYR A 268 9.64 5.92 4.20
C TYR A 268 8.63 6.89 3.60
N SER A 269 8.91 8.18 3.65
CA SER A 269 8.12 9.20 2.96
C SER A 269 9.01 10.07 2.08
N SER A 270 8.63 10.26 0.82
CA SER A 270 9.26 11.22 -0.09
C SER A 270 8.22 12.17 -0.67
N ALA A 271 8.58 13.45 -0.70
CA ALA A 271 7.88 14.49 -1.46
C ALA A 271 6.38 14.72 -1.14
N GLY A 272 5.84 14.11 -0.08
CA GLY A 272 4.49 14.33 0.47
C GLY A 272 4.50 14.59 1.98
N ALA A 273 3.43 15.17 2.51
CA ALA A 273 3.35 15.55 3.92
C ALA A 273 3.21 14.33 4.85
N LEU A 274 3.84 14.38 6.02
CA LEU A 274 3.72 13.35 7.05
C LEU A 274 3.31 13.99 8.38
N SER A 275 2.12 13.66 8.86
CA SER A 275 1.60 14.05 10.17
C SER A 275 1.52 12.83 11.07
N VAL A 276 2.13 12.89 12.26
CA VAL A 276 2.22 11.76 13.18
C VAL A 276 1.87 12.22 14.59
N THR A 277 0.75 11.71 15.09
CA THR A 277 0.22 12.09 16.41
C THR A 277 -0.06 10.84 17.25
N GLU A 278 0.45 10.79 18.48
CA GLU A 278 0.22 9.69 19.42
C GLU A 278 0.61 8.31 18.85
N VAL A 279 1.72 8.25 18.10
CA VAL A 279 2.22 7.01 17.49
C VAL A 279 3.41 6.46 18.25
N ASP A 280 3.46 5.13 18.41
CA ASP A 280 4.58 4.43 19.03
C ASP A 280 5.36 3.58 18.01
N PHE A 281 6.63 3.91 17.81
CA PHE A 281 7.57 3.15 17.00
C PHE A 281 8.48 2.30 17.89
N ARG A 282 8.37 0.97 17.83
CA ARG A 282 9.16 0.03 18.64
C ARG A 282 9.92 -0.97 17.78
N ARG A 283 11.22 -1.17 18.04
CA ARG A 283 12.04 -2.24 17.44
C ARG A 283 12.00 -2.26 15.90
N ASN A 284 11.83 -1.10 15.27
CA ASN A 284 11.93 -0.99 13.81
C ASN A 284 13.40 -0.89 13.40
N SER A 285 13.78 -1.52 12.30
CA SER A 285 15.18 -1.66 11.90
C SER A 285 15.43 -1.44 10.42
N VAL A 286 16.66 -1.05 10.11
CA VAL A 286 17.13 -0.84 8.73
C VAL A 286 18.50 -1.47 8.60
N THR A 287 18.71 -2.26 7.56
CA THR A 287 20.00 -2.89 7.24
C THR A 287 20.33 -2.64 5.77
N GLY A 288 21.44 -1.97 5.49
CA GLY A 288 21.92 -1.85 4.11
C GLY A 288 22.42 -3.20 3.59
N GLY A 289 22.36 -3.41 2.28
CA GLY A 289 22.83 -4.64 1.67
C GLY A 289 24.34 -4.82 1.78
N ASN A 290 24.82 -6.06 1.67
CA ASN A 290 26.26 -6.30 1.61
C ASN A 290 26.77 -5.96 0.22
N GLY A 291 27.96 -5.37 0.10
CA GLY A 291 28.67 -5.33 -1.17
C GLY A 291 29.42 -6.63 -1.42
N LEU A 292 29.77 -6.90 -2.67
CA LEU A 292 30.56 -8.08 -3.02
C LEU A 292 31.97 -7.98 -2.41
N ASP A 293 32.43 -9.04 -1.75
CA ASP A 293 33.70 -9.05 -1.01
C ASP A 293 34.93 -9.43 -1.87
N GLY A 294 34.71 -9.71 -3.16
CA GLY A 294 35.76 -10.13 -4.11
C GLY A 294 36.28 -11.54 -3.91
N SER A 295 35.58 -12.38 -3.13
CA SER A 295 35.92 -13.79 -2.94
C SER A 295 35.58 -14.67 -4.14
N GLU A 296 34.69 -14.21 -5.02
CA GLU A 296 34.35 -14.92 -6.26
C GLU A 296 35.37 -14.66 -7.37
N SER A 297 35.75 -15.72 -8.09
CA SER A 297 36.64 -15.60 -9.24
C SER A 297 35.90 -14.89 -10.37
N ASN A 298 36.31 -13.67 -10.69
CA ASN A 298 35.73 -12.91 -11.79
C ASN A 298 36.67 -12.91 -13.01
N PRO A 299 36.20 -13.34 -14.20
CA PRO A 299 36.97 -13.26 -15.43
C PRO A 299 37.30 -11.83 -15.88
N TYR A 300 36.64 -10.81 -15.31
CA TYR A 300 36.77 -9.40 -15.66
C TYR A 300 37.64 -8.58 -14.68
N GLY A 301 38.06 -9.14 -13.53
CA GLY A 301 38.98 -8.50 -12.58
C GLY A 301 38.58 -8.69 -11.10
N ASN A 302 39.34 -8.15 -10.15
CA ASN A 302 38.97 -8.23 -8.72
C ASN A 302 37.82 -7.25 -8.42
N GLU A 303 36.58 -7.66 -8.65
CA GLU A 303 35.41 -6.84 -8.33
C GLU A 303 35.15 -6.84 -6.83
N VAL A 304 34.93 -5.65 -6.29
CA VAL A 304 34.52 -5.42 -4.90
C VAL A 304 33.40 -4.40 -4.91
N GLY A 305 32.44 -4.56 -4.03
CA GLY A 305 31.34 -3.62 -3.82
C GLY A 305 31.36 -3.05 -2.41
N ALA A 306 30.97 -1.78 -2.28
CA ALA A 306 30.67 -1.19 -0.99
C ALA A 306 29.35 -1.77 -0.44
N GLY A 307 29.24 -1.84 0.89
CA GLY A 307 27.95 -2.09 1.54
C GLY A 307 26.97 -0.95 1.28
N GLY A 308 25.69 -1.29 1.26
CA GLY A 308 24.59 -0.35 1.14
C GLY A 308 24.40 0.49 2.40
N ASN A 309 23.87 1.70 2.22
CA ASN A 309 23.60 2.61 3.34
C ASN A 309 22.30 2.25 4.07
N ALA A 310 22.26 2.47 5.39
CA ALA A 310 21.06 2.33 6.22
C ALA A 310 20.62 3.68 6.79
N PHE A 311 19.36 4.07 6.56
CA PHE A 311 18.83 5.38 6.95
C PHE A 311 17.52 5.29 7.75
N GLY A 312 17.44 5.96 8.90
CA GLY A 312 16.19 6.12 9.66
C GLY A 312 15.60 4.79 10.17
N GLY A 313 16.06 4.31 11.33
CA GLY A 313 15.65 3.01 11.90
C GLY A 313 14.13 2.79 11.98
N ALA A 314 13.36 3.84 12.29
CA ALA A 314 11.91 3.81 12.22
C ALA A 314 11.37 4.63 11.04
N VAL A 315 11.68 5.93 11.00
CA VAL A 315 11.14 6.84 9.99
C VAL A 315 12.28 7.48 9.21
N TRP A 316 12.14 7.49 7.89
CA TRP A 316 12.98 8.26 6.99
C TRP A 316 12.11 9.16 6.11
N ILE A 317 12.52 10.43 6.00
CA ILE A 317 11.85 11.41 5.15
C ILE A 317 12.87 11.93 4.16
N GLU A 318 12.57 11.79 2.87
CA GLU A 318 13.38 12.32 1.79
C GLU A 318 12.75 13.61 1.25
N GLY A 319 13.49 14.71 1.37
CA GLY A 319 13.07 15.99 0.79
C GLY A 319 13.09 15.95 -0.73
N ARG A 320 12.25 16.77 -1.40
CA ARG A 320 12.47 17.09 -2.81
C ARG A 320 13.86 17.69 -2.94
N GLY A 321 14.68 17.16 -3.86
CA GLY A 321 16.06 17.63 -4.07
C GLY A 321 16.13 19.16 -4.12
N ALA A 322 17.25 19.72 -3.65
CA ALA A 322 17.48 21.13 -3.30
C ALA A 322 17.07 22.23 -4.33
N ALA A 323 16.53 21.87 -5.49
CA ALA A 323 16.03 22.77 -6.50
C ALA A 323 14.60 23.30 -6.28
N SER A 324 13.76 22.69 -5.42
CA SER A 324 12.36 23.15 -5.26
C SER A 324 12.07 23.99 -4.01
N GLY A 325 13.03 24.17 -3.09
CA GLY A 325 12.86 24.99 -1.88
C GLY A 325 11.65 24.60 -1.01
N THR A 326 11.07 23.41 -1.24
CA THR A 326 9.85 22.97 -0.57
C THR A 326 10.24 22.07 0.59
N THR A 327 10.09 22.57 1.81
CA THR A 327 10.17 21.74 3.02
C THR A 327 9.04 20.72 2.99
N VAL A 328 9.36 19.44 3.17
CA VAL A 328 8.33 18.42 3.42
C VAL A 328 7.70 18.72 4.79
N PRO A 329 6.39 19.00 4.87
CA PRO A 329 5.76 19.27 6.16
C PRO A 329 5.83 18.02 7.03
N LEU A 330 6.45 18.17 8.20
CA LEU A 330 6.52 17.16 9.25
C LEU A 330 5.92 17.74 10.52
N ASP A 331 4.84 17.12 10.99
CA ASP A 331 4.25 17.43 12.30
C ASP A 331 4.32 16.18 13.19
N LEU A 332 5.02 16.30 14.32
CA LEU A 332 5.21 15.22 15.28
C LEU A 332 4.65 15.67 16.64
N GLN A 333 3.60 15.00 17.09
CA GLN A 333 2.96 15.30 18.38
C GLN A 333 2.83 14.02 19.21
N GLN A 334 3.39 14.02 20.41
CA GLN A 334 3.32 12.89 21.35
C GLN A 334 3.80 11.55 20.75
N VAL A 335 4.92 11.58 20.03
CA VAL A 335 5.51 10.41 19.37
C VAL A 335 6.54 9.74 20.27
N ILE A 336 6.51 8.41 20.34
CA ILE A 336 7.44 7.59 21.13
C ILE A 336 8.30 6.75 20.18
N PHE A 337 9.63 6.79 20.36
CA PHE A 337 10.58 5.90 19.68
C PHE A 337 11.27 5.00 20.71
N ARG A 338 11.28 3.69 20.48
CA ARG A 338 11.95 2.68 21.31
C ARG A 338 12.72 1.71 20.44
N SER A 339 14.01 1.52 20.76
CA SER A 339 14.87 0.50 20.16
C SER A 339 14.46 -0.89 20.58
#